data_AF-A0A199UAD6-F1
#
_entry.id   AF-A0A199UAD6-F1
#
_cell.length_a   1.000
_cell.length_b   1.000
_cell.length_c   1.000
_cell.angle_alpha   90.00
_cell.angle_beta   90.00
_cell.angle_gamma   90.00
#
_symmetry.space_group_name_H-M   'P 1'
#
loop_
_entity.id
_entity.type
_entity.pdbx_description
1 polymer ?
#
loop_
_entity_poly.entity_id
_entity_poly.type
_entity_poly.pdbx_seq_one_letter_code
_entity_poly.pdbx_strand_id
1 'polypeptide(L)'
;MYGILQLRIHHCKVVGPSSVRGPNGEMVPLGQMDGDAIRLVTASKVWIDHNTLYSCQDGLLDVTHGFIDITISNNLFKDQDKVMLLGHDDGYLRDKNMRVIVVFNHFGPNCNQRMPKVRHGYAHVGNNLYQGWEQYAIGGSMNPSIKSEANYFIAPKSGNKEVTWRNGINENSKPLMFYFVGDVFENGASFIQTDLGGAKPNYNDQQRFKVADAKFVRSITKSSGTLKCFRTIMC
;
A
#
# COMPACT_ATOMS: atom_id res chain seq x y z
N MET A 1 9.48 16.80 4.32
CA MET A 1 8.73 15.52 4.31
C MET A 1 7.62 15.67 5.33
N TYR A 2 6.38 15.37 4.96
CA TYR A 2 5.21 15.45 5.87
C TYR A 2 4.94 14.08 6.50
N GLY A 3 4.61 14.04 7.79
CA GLY A 3 4.41 12.78 8.52
C GLY A 3 2.96 12.58 8.95
N ILE A 4 2.42 11.38 8.73
CA ILE A 4 1.17 10.90 9.35
C ILE A 4 1.56 9.71 10.22
N LEU A 5 1.66 9.95 11.52
CA LEU A 5 2.36 9.05 12.43
C LEU A 5 1.49 8.70 13.64
N GLN A 6 1.54 7.44 14.07
CA GLN A 6 1.04 7.00 15.38
C GLN A 6 -0.47 7.16 15.59
N LEU A 7 -1.26 7.14 14.52
CA LEU A 7 -2.71 7.29 14.58
C LEU A 7 -3.44 5.95 14.53
N ARG A 8 -4.56 5.87 15.26
CA ARG A 8 -5.59 4.85 15.05
C ARG A 8 -6.73 5.48 14.27
N ILE A 9 -6.94 5.03 13.05
CA ILE A 9 -8.00 5.56 12.18
C ILE A 9 -8.89 4.39 11.78
N HIS A 10 -10.17 4.48 12.10
CA HIS A 10 -11.10 3.40 11.90
C HIS A 10 -12.54 3.87 11.85
N HIS A 11 -13.42 3.05 11.27
CA HIS A 11 -14.85 3.34 11.18
C HIS A 11 -15.15 4.68 10.50
N CYS A 12 -14.29 5.10 9.55
CA CYS A 12 -14.57 6.25 8.70
C CYS A 12 -15.81 5.97 7.85
N LYS A 13 -16.66 6.99 7.70
CA LYS A 13 -17.95 6.91 7.02
C LYS A 13 -18.00 7.87 5.86
N VAL A 14 -18.86 7.56 4.90
CA VAL A 14 -19.23 8.46 3.81
C VAL A 14 -19.83 9.73 4.41
N VAL A 15 -19.39 10.88 3.88
CA VAL A 15 -19.93 12.19 4.24
C VAL A 15 -20.39 12.88 2.96
N GLY A 16 -21.62 13.39 2.97
CA GLY A 16 -22.16 14.14 1.85
C GLY A 16 -21.44 15.48 1.64
N PRO A 17 -21.70 16.16 0.51
CA PRO A 17 -21.11 17.47 0.23
C PRO A 17 -21.36 18.46 1.38
N SER A 18 -20.32 19.16 1.80
CA SER A 18 -20.38 20.11 2.90
C SER A 18 -19.29 21.17 2.78
N SER A 19 -19.41 22.27 3.51
CA SER A 19 -18.36 23.29 3.57
C SER A 19 -17.51 23.11 4.83
N VAL A 20 -16.19 23.18 4.69
CA VAL A 20 -15.25 23.08 5.81
C VAL A 20 -14.34 24.30 5.83
N ARG A 21 -13.73 24.58 6.99
CA ARG A 21 -12.72 25.63 7.10
C ARG A 21 -11.39 25.14 6.51
N GLY A 22 -10.93 25.83 5.48
CA GLY A 22 -9.64 25.58 4.84
C GLY A 22 -8.45 26.15 5.63
N PRO A 23 -7.21 25.92 5.14
CA PRO A 23 -5.98 26.32 5.83
C PRO A 23 -5.88 27.81 6.14
N ASN A 24 -6.48 28.66 5.30
CA ASN A 24 -6.47 30.12 5.45
C ASN A 24 -7.67 30.65 6.24
N GLY A 25 -8.47 29.77 6.85
CA GLY A 25 -9.68 30.14 7.60
C GLY A 25 -10.93 30.37 6.76
N GLU A 26 -10.80 30.37 5.43
CA GLU A 26 -11.89 30.48 4.45
C GLU A 26 -12.75 29.21 4.41
N MET A 27 -14.03 29.34 4.03
CA MET A 27 -14.92 28.21 3.84
C MET A 27 -14.69 27.62 2.44
N VAL A 28 -14.31 26.34 2.39
CA VAL A 28 -14.05 25.60 1.16
C VAL A 28 -15.17 24.57 0.98
N PRO A 29 -15.85 24.53 -0.18
CA PRO A 29 -16.80 23.47 -0.48
C PRO A 29 -16.03 22.16 -0.72
N LEU A 30 -16.43 21.12 0.00
CA LEU A 30 -16.00 19.74 -0.25
C LEU A 30 -17.14 18.97 -0.90
N GLY A 31 -16.78 18.17 -1.91
CA GLY A 31 -17.69 17.19 -2.50
C GLY A 31 -17.97 16.03 -1.57
N GLN A 32 -18.61 14.99 -2.11
CA GLN A 32 -18.80 13.74 -1.38
C GLN A 32 -17.45 13.11 -1.02
N MET A 33 -17.34 12.63 0.22
CA MET A 33 -16.19 11.91 0.74
C MET A 33 -16.55 10.45 0.94
N ASP A 34 -15.75 9.54 0.39
CA ASP A 34 -16.08 8.12 0.27
C ASP A 34 -15.89 7.32 1.57
N GLY A 35 -15.26 7.93 2.58
CA GLY A 35 -15.01 7.29 3.88
C GLY A 35 -13.70 6.52 3.95
N ASP A 36 -12.69 6.92 3.17
CA ASP A 36 -11.31 6.43 3.33
C ASP A 36 -10.70 6.87 4.66
N ALA A 37 -9.77 6.07 5.22
CA ALA A 37 -9.06 6.45 6.44
C ALA A 37 -8.09 7.62 6.19
N ILE A 38 -7.27 7.51 5.14
CA ILE A 38 -6.33 8.53 4.68
C ILE A 38 -6.48 8.67 3.17
N ARG A 39 -6.82 9.87 2.71
CA ARG A 39 -6.83 10.22 1.30
C ARG A 39 -5.77 11.28 1.03
N LEU A 40 -4.79 10.93 0.20
CA LEU A 40 -3.83 11.88 -0.33
C LEU A 40 -4.26 12.28 -1.74
N VAL A 41 -4.31 13.59 -2.01
CA VAL A 41 -4.61 14.17 -3.33
C VAL A 41 -3.52 15.18 -3.67
N THR A 42 -2.83 15.02 -4.80
CA THR A 42 -1.79 15.96 -5.28
C THR A 42 -0.66 16.28 -4.26
N ALA A 43 -0.25 15.30 -3.45
CA ALA A 43 0.82 15.47 -2.45
C ALA A 43 2.17 14.95 -2.96
N SER A 44 3.26 15.29 -2.27
CA SER A 44 4.58 14.70 -2.49
C SER A 44 5.37 14.67 -1.19
N LYS A 45 6.35 13.76 -1.08
CA LYS A 45 7.24 13.65 0.09
C LYS A 45 6.45 13.43 1.40
N VAL A 46 5.59 12.41 1.41
CA VAL A 46 4.78 12.02 2.59
C VAL A 46 5.28 10.71 3.16
N TRP A 47 5.34 10.63 4.49
CA TRP A 47 5.69 9.45 5.26
C TRP A 47 4.51 9.04 6.15
N ILE A 48 3.97 7.85 5.91
CA ILE A 48 2.87 7.26 6.68
C ILE A 48 3.44 6.13 7.51
N ASP A 49 3.57 6.32 8.82
CA ASP A 49 4.31 5.37 9.66
C ASP A 49 3.71 5.09 11.03
N HIS A 50 3.78 3.83 11.44
CA HIS A 50 3.24 3.34 12.71
C HIS A 50 1.76 3.69 12.96
N ASN A 51 0.92 3.64 11.92
CA ASN A 51 -0.53 3.80 12.07
C ASN A 51 -1.22 2.44 12.16
N THR A 52 -2.37 2.40 12.85
CA THR A 52 -3.29 1.25 12.82
C THR A 52 -4.57 1.67 12.12
N LEU A 53 -4.85 1.05 10.97
CA LEU A 53 -5.92 1.43 10.04
C LEU A 53 -6.85 0.24 9.82
N TYR A 54 -8.15 0.38 10.06
CA TYR A 54 -9.12 -0.72 9.93
C TYR A 54 -10.58 -0.29 9.80
N SER A 55 -11.42 -1.18 9.24
CA SER A 55 -12.89 -1.07 9.25
C SER A 55 -13.46 0.27 8.79
N CYS A 56 -12.90 0.85 7.73
CA CYS A 56 -13.43 2.05 7.10
C CYS A 56 -14.41 1.69 5.97
N GLN A 57 -15.34 2.59 5.66
CA GLN A 57 -16.44 2.29 4.76
C GLN A 57 -16.01 2.04 3.31
N ASP A 58 -14.97 2.71 2.81
CA ASP A 58 -14.38 2.41 1.49
C ASP A 58 -12.96 1.84 1.58
N GLY A 59 -11.92 2.66 1.39
CA GLY A 59 -10.52 2.28 1.49
C GLY A 59 -9.89 2.59 2.86
N LEU A 60 -8.66 2.12 3.11
CA LEU A 60 -7.84 2.67 4.20
C LEU A 60 -6.91 3.76 3.69
N LEU A 61 -6.19 3.49 2.61
CA LEU A 61 -5.27 4.45 2.02
C LEU A 61 -5.54 4.62 0.53
N ASP A 62 -5.91 5.84 0.13
CA ASP A 62 -6.06 6.21 -1.28
C ASP A 62 -5.08 7.33 -1.65
N VAL A 63 -4.29 7.10 -2.70
CA VAL A 63 -3.23 7.99 -3.17
C VAL A 63 -3.50 8.29 -4.65
N THR A 64 -4.08 9.46 -4.96
CA THR A 64 -4.57 9.84 -6.31
C THR A 64 -4.07 11.19 -6.88
N HIS A 65 -3.77 11.26 -8.18
CA HIS A 65 -3.33 12.48 -8.88
C HIS A 65 -1.86 12.92 -8.64
N GLY A 66 -0.88 12.16 -9.15
CA GLY A 66 0.44 12.69 -9.53
C GLY A 66 1.52 12.75 -8.44
N PHE A 67 1.49 11.89 -7.42
CA PHE A 67 2.48 11.91 -6.33
C PHE A 67 3.87 11.52 -6.77
N ILE A 68 4.85 11.97 -6.00
CA ILE A 68 6.24 11.53 -6.09
C ILE A 68 6.75 11.37 -4.66
N ASP A 69 7.48 10.29 -4.41
CA ASP A 69 8.19 9.98 -3.15
C ASP A 69 7.27 9.84 -1.92
N ILE A 70 6.47 8.77 -1.88
CA ILE A 70 5.67 8.37 -0.71
C ILE A 70 6.29 7.14 -0.05
N THR A 71 6.42 7.15 1.28
CA THR A 71 6.85 5.98 2.07
C THR A 71 5.76 5.59 3.05
N ILE A 72 5.37 4.32 3.03
CA ILE A 72 4.36 3.73 3.89
C ILE A 72 5.05 2.62 4.68
N SER A 73 5.30 2.85 5.96
CA SER A 73 6.10 1.93 6.78
C SER A 73 5.52 1.59 8.14
N ASN A 74 5.82 0.40 8.65
CA ASN A 74 5.45 0.00 10.02
C ASN A 74 3.95 0.13 10.36
N ASN A 75 3.05 0.15 9.38
CA ASN A 75 1.62 0.27 9.64
C ASN A 75 0.99 -1.12 9.84
N LEU A 76 -0.08 -1.17 10.65
CA LEU A 76 -0.94 -2.33 10.78
C LEU A 76 -2.26 -2.05 10.05
N PHE A 77 -2.52 -2.82 9.00
CA PHE A 77 -3.78 -2.83 8.27
C PHE A 77 -4.52 -4.12 8.62
N LYS A 78 -5.81 -4.01 8.97
CA LYS A 78 -6.63 -5.19 9.28
C LYS A 78 -8.11 -4.92 9.04
N ASP A 79 -8.91 -5.97 9.03
CA ASP A 79 -10.39 -5.91 9.03
C ASP A 79 -10.93 -4.94 7.95
N GLN A 80 -10.49 -5.13 6.71
CA GLN A 80 -10.79 -4.25 5.58
C GLN A 80 -10.92 -5.01 4.26
N ASP A 81 -11.91 -4.65 3.44
CA ASP A 81 -11.98 -5.13 2.06
C ASP A 81 -10.90 -4.49 1.18
N LYS A 82 -10.98 -3.17 0.95
CA LYS A 82 -10.06 -2.40 0.09
C LYS A 82 -8.98 -1.73 0.94
N VAL A 83 -7.75 -2.24 0.93
CA VAL A 83 -6.70 -1.70 1.81
C VAL A 83 -6.06 -0.43 1.25
N MET A 84 -5.36 -0.53 0.12
CA MET A 84 -4.48 0.53 -0.38
C MET A 84 -4.55 0.65 -1.90
N LEU A 85 -5.02 1.81 -2.37
CA LEU A 85 -5.07 2.15 -3.79
C LEU A 85 -4.01 3.20 -4.12
N LEU A 86 -3.13 2.87 -5.07
CA LEU A 86 -2.09 3.76 -5.58
C LEU A 86 -2.39 4.06 -7.04
N GLY A 87 -2.96 5.24 -7.31
CA GLY A 87 -3.46 5.67 -8.62
C GLY A 87 -4.93 5.29 -8.84
N HIS A 88 -5.74 6.29 -9.21
CA HIS A 88 -7.21 6.16 -9.25
C HIS A 88 -7.78 6.02 -10.66
N ASP A 89 -7.29 6.82 -11.61
CA ASP A 89 -7.86 6.97 -12.94
C ASP A 89 -6.98 6.29 -14.01
N ASP A 90 -7.60 5.43 -14.80
CA ASP A 90 -6.95 4.70 -15.89
C ASP A 90 -6.46 5.66 -17.00
N GLY A 91 -7.11 6.82 -17.18
CA GLY A 91 -6.71 7.86 -18.14
C GLY A 91 -5.66 8.85 -17.63
N TYR A 92 -5.34 8.85 -16.32
CA TYR A 92 -4.48 9.88 -15.73
C TYR A 92 -2.98 9.55 -15.88
N LEU A 93 -2.46 9.79 -17.08
CA LEU A 93 -1.07 9.45 -17.46
C LEU A 93 0.02 10.11 -16.60
N ARG A 94 -0.29 11.16 -15.84
CA ARG A 94 0.67 11.78 -14.92
C ARG A 94 1.07 10.85 -13.76
N ASP A 95 0.24 9.85 -13.43
CA ASP A 95 0.55 8.85 -12.41
C ASP A 95 1.70 7.91 -12.81
N LYS A 96 2.18 7.94 -14.07
CA LYS A 96 3.38 7.21 -14.49
C LYS A 96 4.65 7.61 -13.71
N ASN A 97 4.69 8.84 -13.20
CA ASN A 97 5.80 9.32 -12.39
C ASN A 97 5.66 8.94 -10.90
N MET A 98 4.56 8.30 -10.51
CA MET A 98 4.32 7.89 -9.15
C MET A 98 5.36 6.89 -8.67
N ARG A 99 5.88 7.13 -7.47
CA ARG A 99 6.85 6.26 -6.80
C ARG A 99 6.47 6.12 -5.34
N VAL A 100 6.16 4.88 -4.95
CA VAL A 100 5.76 4.55 -3.59
C VAL A 100 6.64 3.43 -3.04
N ILE A 101 7.04 3.56 -1.78
CA ILE A 101 7.72 2.52 -1.02
C ILE A 101 6.75 2.02 0.05
N VAL A 102 6.48 0.72 0.06
CA VAL A 102 5.61 0.05 1.04
C VAL A 102 6.48 -0.99 1.76
N VAL A 103 6.86 -0.72 3.01
CA VAL A 103 7.84 -1.55 3.72
C VAL A 103 7.51 -1.79 5.19
N PHE A 104 7.85 -2.96 5.73
CA PHE A 104 7.66 -3.28 7.16
C PHE A 104 6.20 -3.20 7.67
N ASN A 105 5.23 -3.20 6.76
CA ASN A 105 3.82 -3.19 7.14
C ASN A 105 3.34 -4.61 7.48
N HIS A 106 2.34 -4.68 8.35
CA HIS A 106 1.60 -5.90 8.61
C HIS A 106 0.20 -5.75 8.01
N PHE A 107 -0.07 -6.54 6.98
CA PHE A 107 -1.39 -6.69 6.38
C PHE A 107 -2.07 -7.93 6.95
N GLY A 108 -2.99 -7.72 7.87
CA GLY A 108 -3.81 -8.76 8.46
C GLY A 108 -4.06 -8.57 9.97
N PRO A 109 -5.01 -9.33 10.52
CA PRO A 109 -5.88 -10.28 9.82
C PRO A 109 -6.98 -9.60 8.98
N ASN A 110 -7.67 -10.37 8.15
CA ASN A 110 -8.91 -9.97 7.45
C ASN A 110 -8.74 -8.78 6.48
N CYS A 111 -7.63 -8.73 5.75
CA CYS A 111 -7.49 -7.83 4.61
C CYS A 111 -7.87 -8.58 3.32
N ASN A 112 -8.88 -8.11 2.57
CA ASN A 112 -9.37 -8.85 1.40
C ASN A 112 -8.47 -8.65 0.17
N GLN A 113 -8.14 -7.40 -0.14
CA GLN A 113 -7.44 -7.03 -1.37
C GLN A 113 -6.70 -5.68 -1.30
N ARG A 114 -5.93 -5.40 -2.37
CA ARG A 114 -5.25 -4.12 -2.64
C ARG A 114 -4.14 -3.80 -1.63
N MET A 115 -3.14 -4.65 -1.51
CA MET A 115 -2.03 -4.49 -0.56
C MET A 115 -0.64 -4.44 -1.24
N PRO A 116 -0.36 -3.48 -2.15
CA PRO A 116 -1.24 -2.47 -2.70
C PRO A 116 -1.93 -2.93 -4.00
N LYS A 117 -2.90 -2.13 -4.50
CA LYS A 117 -3.27 -2.12 -5.92
C LYS A 117 -2.65 -0.89 -6.58
N VAL A 118 -1.83 -1.08 -7.62
CA VAL A 118 -1.08 -0.01 -8.29
C VAL A 118 -1.60 0.24 -9.70
N ARG A 119 -1.68 1.51 -10.11
CA ARG A 119 -1.93 1.94 -11.48
C ARG A 119 -0.81 2.81 -12.01
N HIS A 120 -0.39 2.57 -13.25
CA HIS A 120 0.64 3.29 -14.03
C HIS A 120 2.05 3.35 -13.43
N GLY A 121 2.21 3.87 -12.22
CA GLY A 121 3.50 4.19 -11.62
C GLY A 121 4.25 2.99 -11.04
N TYR A 122 5.20 3.30 -10.16
CA TYR A 122 6.09 2.35 -9.53
C TYR A 122 5.77 2.16 -8.04
N ALA A 123 5.79 0.90 -7.59
CA ALA A 123 5.77 0.55 -6.17
C ALA A 123 6.91 -0.42 -5.82
N HIS A 124 7.68 -0.09 -4.78
CA HIS A 124 8.57 -1.03 -4.12
C HIS A 124 7.90 -1.56 -2.86
N VAL A 125 7.57 -2.84 -2.87
CA VAL A 125 6.89 -3.54 -1.79
C VAL A 125 7.92 -4.49 -1.18
N GLY A 126 8.45 -4.17 0.00
CA GLY A 126 9.53 -4.97 0.60
C GLY A 126 9.39 -5.23 2.09
N ASN A 127 9.77 -6.42 2.54
CA ASN A 127 9.70 -6.81 3.95
C ASN A 127 8.35 -6.60 4.64
N ASN A 128 7.23 -6.72 3.92
CA ASN A 128 5.90 -6.69 4.51
C ASN A 128 5.43 -8.10 4.87
N LEU A 129 4.65 -8.20 5.94
CA LEU A 129 3.98 -9.43 6.35
C LEU A 129 2.54 -9.42 5.82
N TYR A 130 2.18 -10.45 5.07
CA TYR A 130 0.83 -10.67 4.56
C TYR A 130 0.23 -11.91 5.23
N GLN A 131 -0.83 -11.70 6.01
CA GLN A 131 -1.47 -12.76 6.77
C GLN A 131 -2.91 -12.97 6.31
N GLY A 132 -3.05 -13.78 5.26
CA GLY A 132 -4.31 -14.07 4.60
C GLY A 132 -4.76 -12.93 3.68
N TRP A 133 -5.39 -13.33 2.58
CA TRP A 133 -6.20 -12.49 1.72
C TRP A 133 -7.39 -13.31 1.26
N GLU A 134 -8.47 -12.67 0.82
CA GLU A 134 -9.61 -13.39 0.25
C GLU A 134 -9.55 -13.36 -1.27
N GLN A 135 -9.28 -12.19 -1.88
CA GLN A 135 -9.14 -12.06 -3.33
C GLN A 135 -7.69 -12.09 -3.81
N TYR A 136 -6.82 -11.20 -3.35
CA TYR A 136 -5.38 -11.16 -3.74
C TYR A 136 -4.61 -10.25 -2.77
N ALA A 137 -3.28 -10.37 -2.73
CA ALA A 137 -2.44 -9.45 -1.97
C ALA A 137 -2.04 -8.23 -2.83
N ILE A 138 -1.26 -8.44 -3.89
CA ILE A 138 -0.67 -7.37 -4.71
C ILE A 138 -1.38 -7.30 -6.06
N GLY A 139 -1.96 -6.13 -6.38
CA GLY A 139 -2.71 -5.91 -7.61
C GLY A 139 -2.09 -4.87 -8.53
N GLY A 140 -2.37 -4.98 -9.83
CA GLY A 140 -1.93 -3.97 -10.80
C GLY A 140 -2.84 -3.84 -12.01
N SER A 141 -3.01 -2.61 -12.50
CA SER A 141 -3.66 -2.32 -13.79
C SER A 141 -2.99 -1.14 -14.51
N MET A 142 -3.20 -1.01 -15.81
CA MET A 142 -2.62 0.07 -16.63
C MET A 142 -1.07 0.09 -16.60
N ASN A 143 -0.44 -1.08 -16.71
CA ASN A 143 1.02 -1.23 -16.82
C ASN A 143 1.83 -0.61 -15.66
N PRO A 144 1.52 -0.92 -14.38
CA PRO A 144 2.38 -0.49 -13.29
C PRO A 144 3.69 -1.27 -13.28
N SER A 145 4.68 -0.74 -12.58
CA SER A 145 5.94 -1.42 -12.30
C SER A 145 6.02 -1.74 -10.80
N ILE A 146 5.93 -3.01 -10.43
CA ILE A 146 5.91 -3.44 -9.03
C ILE A 146 7.13 -4.32 -8.76
N LYS A 147 7.94 -3.90 -7.78
CA LYS A 147 9.00 -4.71 -7.20
C LYS A 147 8.51 -5.28 -5.86
N SER A 148 8.33 -6.59 -5.78
CA SER A 148 8.19 -7.33 -4.54
C SER A 148 9.58 -7.82 -4.10
N GLU A 149 10.04 -7.44 -2.91
CA GLU A 149 11.37 -7.81 -2.39
C GLU A 149 11.29 -8.32 -0.94
N ALA A 150 11.55 -9.61 -0.76
CA ALA A 150 11.65 -10.26 0.54
C ALA A 150 10.45 -10.02 1.48
N ASN A 151 9.24 -10.07 0.94
CA ASN A 151 8.00 -10.13 1.71
C ASN A 151 7.72 -11.55 2.20
N TYR A 152 6.82 -11.67 3.16
CA TYR A 152 6.36 -12.96 3.69
C TYR A 152 4.87 -13.10 3.48
N PHE A 153 4.47 -14.03 2.61
CA PHE A 153 3.09 -14.29 2.23
C PHE A 153 2.57 -15.56 2.88
N ILE A 154 1.57 -15.43 3.74
CA ILE A 154 0.85 -16.56 4.34
C ILE A 154 -0.53 -16.59 3.69
N ALA A 155 -0.75 -17.53 2.78
CA ALA A 155 -2.06 -17.68 2.14
C ALA A 155 -3.15 -18.05 3.17
N PRO A 156 -4.44 -17.74 2.91
CA PRO A 156 -5.54 -18.20 3.75
C PRO A 156 -5.61 -19.73 3.79
N LYS A 157 -6.21 -20.33 4.82
CA LYS A 157 -6.35 -21.81 4.91
C LYS A 157 -7.11 -22.41 3.71
N SER A 158 -8.19 -21.76 3.31
CA SER A 158 -9.01 -22.08 2.15
C SER A 158 -9.17 -20.84 1.26
N GLY A 159 -9.54 -21.04 -0.01
CA GLY A 159 -9.75 -19.95 -0.97
C GLY A 159 -8.52 -19.67 -1.84
N ASN A 160 -8.39 -18.44 -2.32
CA ASN A 160 -7.34 -18.09 -3.28
C ASN A 160 -5.94 -18.17 -2.65
N LYS A 161 -5.01 -18.75 -3.41
CA LYS A 161 -3.59 -18.88 -3.04
C LYS A 161 -2.69 -17.96 -3.87
N GLU A 162 -3.21 -17.43 -4.98
CA GLU A 162 -2.45 -16.54 -5.83
C GLU A 162 -2.29 -15.18 -5.14
N VAL A 163 -1.04 -14.75 -4.99
CA VAL A 163 -0.67 -13.47 -4.38
C VAL A 163 -1.08 -12.30 -5.27
N THR A 164 -1.08 -12.50 -6.59
CA THR A 164 -1.19 -11.40 -7.55
C THR A 164 -2.51 -11.35 -8.29
N TRP A 165 -2.94 -10.12 -8.58
CA TRP A 165 -4.05 -9.85 -9.50
C TRP A 165 -3.65 -8.83 -10.55
N ARG A 166 -4.15 -9.04 -11.77
CA ARG A 166 -3.74 -8.33 -12.97
C ARG A 166 -4.97 -7.96 -13.79
N ASN A 167 -5.03 -6.72 -14.27
CA ASN A 167 -6.09 -6.28 -15.17
C ASN A 167 -5.59 -5.35 -16.28
N GLY A 168 -6.22 -5.41 -17.45
CA GLY A 168 -5.84 -4.65 -18.64
C GLY A 168 -4.82 -5.34 -19.55
N ILE A 169 -4.69 -6.67 -19.49
CA ILE A 169 -3.91 -7.46 -20.46
C ILE A 169 -4.78 -7.70 -21.71
N ASN A 170 -4.63 -6.85 -22.72
CA ASN A 170 -5.06 -7.16 -24.08
C ASN A 170 -3.91 -7.87 -24.82
N GLU A 171 -4.20 -8.68 -25.84
CA GLU A 171 -3.17 -9.41 -26.63
C GLU A 171 -2.05 -8.51 -27.20
N ASN A 172 -2.33 -7.20 -27.35
CA ASN A 172 -1.38 -6.19 -27.84
C ASN A 172 -0.78 -5.28 -26.73
N SER A 173 -1.09 -5.53 -25.47
CA SER A 173 -0.61 -4.71 -24.35
C SER A 173 0.73 -5.23 -23.82
N LYS A 174 1.62 -4.31 -23.43
CA LYS A 174 2.88 -4.69 -22.77
C LYS A 174 2.56 -5.48 -21.50
N PRO A 175 3.30 -6.56 -21.20
CA PRO A 175 3.09 -7.31 -19.96
C PRO A 175 3.27 -6.40 -18.75
N LEU A 176 2.44 -6.64 -17.72
CA LEU A 176 2.53 -5.97 -16.44
C LEU A 176 3.87 -6.34 -15.77
N MET A 177 4.66 -5.34 -15.37
CA MET A 177 6.01 -5.54 -14.85
C MET A 177 5.98 -5.87 -13.35
N PHE A 178 5.78 -7.14 -13.03
CA PHE A 178 5.79 -7.69 -11.67
C PHE A 178 7.11 -8.44 -11.45
N TYR A 179 7.99 -7.89 -10.61
CA TYR A 179 9.29 -8.48 -10.30
C TYR A 179 9.34 -8.90 -8.83
N PHE A 180 9.48 -10.20 -8.59
CA PHE A 180 9.50 -10.81 -7.26
C PHE A 180 10.89 -11.36 -6.98
N VAL A 181 11.44 -11.07 -5.80
CA VAL A 181 12.79 -11.48 -5.43
C VAL A 181 12.90 -11.72 -3.92
N GLY A 182 13.36 -12.91 -3.54
CA GLY A 182 13.60 -13.26 -2.14
C GLY A 182 12.34 -13.39 -1.27
N ASP A 183 11.14 -13.39 -1.86
CA ASP A 183 9.87 -13.55 -1.16
C ASP A 183 9.70 -14.97 -0.59
N VAL A 184 9.06 -15.08 0.57
CA VAL A 184 8.70 -16.36 1.20
C VAL A 184 7.20 -16.59 1.09
N PHE A 185 6.83 -17.81 0.68
CA PHE A 185 5.45 -18.23 0.49
C PHE A 185 5.12 -19.39 1.45
N GLU A 186 4.06 -19.22 2.23
CA GLU A 186 3.57 -20.20 3.19
C GLU A 186 2.12 -20.57 2.90
N ASN A 187 1.72 -21.77 3.31
CA ASN A 187 0.35 -22.27 3.20
C ASN A 187 -0.19 -22.34 1.75
N GLY A 188 0.73 -22.62 0.82
CA GLY A 188 0.43 -22.78 -0.61
C GLY A 188 0.35 -21.47 -1.39
N ALA A 189 0.75 -20.33 -0.82
CA ALA A 189 0.81 -19.07 -1.55
C ALA A 189 1.64 -19.21 -2.84
N SER A 190 1.15 -18.65 -3.94
CA SER A 190 1.77 -18.77 -5.26
C SER A 190 1.85 -17.43 -5.99
N PHE A 191 2.76 -17.37 -6.96
CA PHE A 191 2.90 -16.25 -7.87
C PHE A 191 3.32 -16.75 -9.26
N ILE A 192 2.70 -16.21 -10.30
CA ILE A 192 3.11 -16.44 -11.69
C ILE A 192 4.00 -15.29 -12.19
N GLN A 193 5.31 -15.51 -12.29
CA GLN A 193 6.25 -14.52 -12.84
C GLN A 193 6.04 -14.31 -14.34
N THR A 194 5.96 -13.04 -14.76
CA THR A 194 5.74 -12.68 -16.18
C THR A 194 6.97 -12.14 -16.89
N ASP A 195 7.96 -11.59 -16.17
CA ASP A 195 9.14 -10.99 -16.80
C ASP A 195 10.45 -11.29 -16.04
N LEU A 196 11.54 -11.42 -16.81
CA LEU A 196 12.93 -11.57 -16.36
C LEU A 196 13.62 -10.21 -16.08
N GLY A 197 12.91 -9.10 -16.24
CA GLY A 197 13.43 -7.74 -16.05
C GLY A 197 13.18 -7.20 -14.64
N GLY A 198 14.26 -6.82 -13.93
CA GLY A 198 14.16 -6.19 -12.61
C GLY A 198 13.51 -4.81 -12.70
N ALA A 199 12.44 -4.58 -11.93
CA ALA A 199 11.84 -3.26 -11.78
C ALA A 199 12.80 -2.33 -11.00
N LYS A 200 13.38 -1.34 -11.69
CA LYS A 200 14.39 -0.42 -11.13
C LYS A 200 13.82 0.99 -10.99
N PRO A 201 13.60 1.50 -9.77
CA PRO A 201 13.10 2.85 -9.53
C PRO A 201 14.15 3.95 -9.62
N ASN A 202 15.41 3.60 -9.92
CA ASN A 202 16.54 4.52 -9.96
C ASN A 202 16.69 5.34 -8.66
N TYR A 203 16.75 4.66 -7.51
CA TYR A 203 17.01 5.30 -6.22
C TYR A 203 18.37 6.01 -6.21
N ASN A 204 18.37 7.26 -5.77
CA ASN A 204 19.61 7.95 -5.37
C ASN A 204 20.16 7.34 -4.07
N ASP A 205 21.39 7.70 -3.70
CA ASP A 205 22.06 7.10 -2.53
C ASP A 205 21.34 7.36 -1.20
N GLN A 206 20.57 8.45 -1.09
CA GLN A 206 19.77 8.76 0.10
C GLN A 206 18.46 7.96 0.16
N GLN A 207 17.97 7.48 -0.98
CA GLN A 207 16.73 6.69 -1.09
C GLN A 207 16.99 5.18 -1.00
N ARG A 208 18.25 4.75 -1.07
CA ARG A 208 18.61 3.34 -0.92
C ARG A 208 18.46 2.91 0.53
N PHE A 209 17.80 1.78 0.73
CA PHE A 209 17.70 1.12 2.02
C PHE A 209 18.03 -0.37 1.86
N LYS A 210 18.48 -0.99 2.95
CA LYS A 210 18.73 -2.43 2.96
C LYS A 210 17.41 -3.15 3.17
N VAL A 211 17.15 -4.14 2.32
CA VAL A 211 16.05 -5.09 2.52
C VAL A 211 16.59 -6.29 3.29
N ALA A 212 15.92 -6.65 4.37
CA ALA A 212 16.24 -7.80 5.19
C ALA A 212 15.82 -9.11 4.50
N ASP A 213 16.42 -10.22 4.91
CA ASP A 213 15.97 -11.55 4.49
C ASP A 213 14.53 -11.79 4.94
N ALA A 214 13.69 -12.33 4.04
CA ALA A 214 12.28 -12.57 4.26
C ALA A 214 11.99 -13.39 5.53
N LYS A 215 12.90 -14.29 5.95
CA LYS A 215 12.72 -15.07 7.19
C LYS A 215 12.59 -14.21 8.45
N PHE A 216 13.10 -12.98 8.43
CA PHE A 216 13.02 -12.05 9.56
C PHE A 216 11.78 -11.16 9.53
N VAL A 217 10.99 -11.17 8.45
CA VAL A 217 9.80 -10.31 8.28
C VAL A 217 8.86 -10.39 9.48
N ARG A 218 8.53 -11.60 9.94
CA ARG A 218 7.67 -11.79 11.13
C ARG A 218 8.20 -11.08 12.39
N SER A 219 9.52 -11.00 12.55
CA SER A 219 10.17 -10.33 13.69
C SER A 219 10.15 -8.82 13.53
N ILE A 220 10.56 -8.31 12.36
CA ILE A 220 10.69 -6.87 12.11
C ILE A 220 9.33 -6.16 11.96
N THR A 221 8.26 -6.87 11.59
CA THR A 221 6.89 -6.34 11.56
C THR A 221 6.10 -6.59 12.84
N LYS A 222 6.75 -7.10 13.90
CA LYS A 222 6.06 -7.38 15.18
C LYS A 222 5.56 -6.10 15.87
N SER A 223 6.24 -4.98 15.63
CA SER A 223 5.89 -3.66 16.15
C SER A 223 5.01 -2.83 15.20
N SER A 224 4.55 -3.38 14.07
CA SER A 224 3.71 -2.63 13.14
C SER A 224 2.39 -2.17 13.80
N GLY A 225 1.96 -0.96 13.46
CA GLY A 225 0.82 -0.29 14.09
C GLY A 225 1.24 0.77 15.10
N THR A 226 0.25 1.37 15.77
CA THR A 226 0.50 2.41 16.77
C THR A 226 1.32 1.87 17.94
N LEU A 227 2.41 2.56 18.26
CA LEU A 227 3.23 2.20 19.41
C LEU A 227 2.47 2.47 20.72
N LYS A 228 2.63 1.57 21.68
CA LYS A 228 2.13 1.77 23.04
C LYS A 228 3.21 2.49 23.85
N CYS A 229 2.92 3.70 24.28
CA CYS A 229 3.80 4.43 25.18
C CYS A 229 3.62 3.90 26.60
N PHE A 230 4.72 3.42 27.18
CA PHE A 230 4.79 3.09 28.60
C PHE A 230 5.54 4.21 29.31
N ARG A 231 5.28 4.41 30.61
CA ARG A 231 5.93 5.45 31.43
C ARG A 231 7.47 5.45 31.37
N THR A 232 8.07 4.36 30.92
CA THR A 232 9.53 4.17 30.81
C THR A 232 10.08 4.29 29.39
N ILE A 233 9.25 4.54 28.38
CA ILE A 233 9.67 4.67 26.98
C ILE A 233 9.15 6.01 26.46
N MET A 234 10.09 6.87 26.06
CA MET A 234 9.76 8.16 25.45
C MET A 234 9.20 7.91 24.05
N CYS A 235 7.94 8.26 23.88
CA CYS A 235 7.30 8.59 22.61
C CYS A 235 7.20 10.11 22.53
#